data_AF-A0A930Q7U0-F1
#
_entry.id   AF-A0A930Q7U0-F1
#
_cell.length_a   1.000
_cell.length_b   1.000
_cell.length_c   1.000
_cell.angle_alpha   90.00
_cell.angle_beta   90.00
_cell.angle_gamma   90.00
#
_symmetry.space_group_name_H-M   'P 1'
#
loop_
_entity.id
_entity.type
_entity.pdbx_description
1 polymer ?
#
loop_
_entity_poly.entity_id
_entity_poly.type
_entity_poly.pdbx_seq_one_letter_code
_entity_poly.pdbx_strand_id
1 'polypeptide(L)'
;MKKAIVVVDMQNDFVDGALGTAEAQAMLPRMVEKLTAARTAGTALVFTMDTHGTDYLATQEGEHLPVPHCIRGTAGWAIVE
;
A
#
# COMPACT_ATOMS: atom_id res chain seq x y z
N MET A 1 -19.45 -0.95 -20.17
CA MET A 1 -18.93 0.01 -19.18
C MET A 1 -17.45 -0.27 -18.95
N LYS A 2 -16.62 0.78 -18.83
CA LYS A 2 -15.23 0.60 -18.38
C LYS A 2 -15.22 0.31 -16.88
N LYS A 3 -14.36 -0.61 -16.44
CA LYS A 3 -14.18 -0.98 -15.03
C LYS A 3 -12.83 -0.49 -14.53
N ALA A 4 -12.75 -0.17 -13.25
CA ALA A 4 -11.50 0.09 -12.56
C ALA A 4 -11.47 -0.65 -11.22
N ILE A 5 -10.27 -1.03 -10.77
CA ILE A 5 -9.98 -1.47 -9.41
C ILE A 5 -9.03 -0.46 -8.81
N VAL A 6 -9.41 0.07 -7.64
CA VAL A 6 -8.52 0.92 -6.82
C VAL A 6 -7.85 0.01 -5.79
N VAL A 7 -6.53 -0.05 -5.85
CA VAL A 7 -5.68 -0.74 -4.89
C VAL A 7 -5.20 0.30 -3.90
N VAL A 8 -5.68 0.20 -2.67
CA VAL A 8 -5.40 1.20 -1.63
C VAL A 8 -4.20 0.75 -0.83
N ASP A 9 -3.13 1.54 -0.91
CA ASP A 9 -1.98 1.54 -0.01
C ASP A 9 -1.34 0.16 0.21
N MET A 10 -1.16 -0.59 -0.88
CA MET A 10 -0.43 -1.87 -0.88
C MET A 10 1.08 -1.65 -0.89
N GLN A 11 1.59 -0.96 0.11
CA GLN A 11 3.00 -0.66 0.32
C GLN A 11 3.61 -1.61 1.34
N ASN A 12 4.92 -1.84 1.28
CA ASN A 12 5.64 -2.78 2.15
C ASN A 12 5.36 -2.50 3.64
N ASP A 13 5.33 -1.24 4.06
CA ASP A 13 5.07 -0.89 5.47
C ASP A 13 3.70 -1.35 5.98
N PHE A 14 2.70 -1.52 5.11
CA PHE A 14 1.38 -2.02 5.49
C PHE A 14 1.23 -3.55 5.35
N VAL A 15 2.23 -4.24 4.79
CA VAL A 15 2.20 -5.68 4.58
C VAL A 15 3.12 -6.39 5.56
N ASP A 16 4.42 -6.08 5.53
CA ASP A 16 5.44 -6.74 6.33
C ASP A 16 6.39 -5.77 7.06
N GLY A 17 6.23 -4.46 6.86
CA GLY A 17 7.01 -3.41 7.51
C GLY A 17 6.34 -2.81 8.75
N ALA A 18 6.49 -1.49 8.91
CA ALA A 18 6.23 -0.78 10.16
C ALA A 18 4.82 -0.98 10.75
N LEU A 19 3.81 -1.16 9.89
CA LEU A 19 2.40 -1.36 10.21
C LEU A 19 1.86 -2.65 9.56
N GLY A 20 2.74 -3.62 9.28
CA GLY A 20 2.41 -4.88 8.64
C GLY A 20 1.58 -5.82 9.51
N THR A 21 0.87 -6.75 8.86
CA THR A 21 0.07 -7.79 9.54
C THR A 21 0.22 -9.15 8.86
N ALA A 22 0.06 -10.23 9.63
CA ALA A 22 0.11 -11.58 9.08
C ALA A 22 -1.02 -11.83 8.06
N GLU A 23 -2.17 -11.19 8.26
CA GLU A 23 -3.33 -11.23 7.39
C GLU A 23 -3.05 -10.57 6.03
N ALA A 24 -2.37 -9.41 6.01
CA ALA A 24 -1.97 -8.74 4.78
C ALA A 24 -1.01 -9.61 3.95
N GLN A 25 -0.01 -10.21 4.61
CA GLN A 25 0.93 -11.14 3.96
C GLN A 25 0.21 -12.37 3.41
N ALA A 26 -0.73 -12.96 4.17
CA ALA A 26 -1.51 -14.12 3.73
C ALA A 26 -2.55 -13.79 2.63
N MET A 27 -2.88 -12.52 2.44
CA MET A 27 -3.81 -12.04 1.41
C MET A 27 -3.11 -11.74 0.09
N LEU A 28 -1.85 -11.29 0.15
CA LEU A 28 -1.05 -10.81 -0.99
C LEU A 28 -1.09 -11.73 -2.22
N PRO A 29 -0.84 -13.06 -2.13
CA PRO A 29 -0.88 -13.93 -3.32
C PRO A 29 -2.23 -13.93 -4.05
N ARG A 30 -3.33 -13.90 -3.29
CA ARG A 30 -4.70 -13.89 -3.83
C ARG A 30 -5.02 -12.55 -4.50
N MET A 31 -4.49 -11.45 -3.99
CA MET A 31 -4.62 -10.14 -4.61
C MET A 31 -3.89 -10.09 -5.94
N VAL A 32 -2.63 -10.53 -5.99
CA VAL A 32 -1.81 -10.54 -7.22
C VAL A 32 -2.51 -11.33 -8.32
N GLU A 33 -3.06 -12.51 -8.01
CA GLU A 33 -3.85 -13.31 -8.94
C GLU A 33 -5.07 -12.53 -9.47
N LYS A 34 -5.85 -11.93 -8.56
CA LYS A 34 -7.05 -11.15 -8.91
C LYS A 34 -6.73 -9.93 -9.79
N LEU A 35 -5.69 -9.17 -9.46
CA LEU A 35 -5.27 -7.98 -10.20
C LEU A 35 -4.73 -8.36 -11.58
N THR A 36 -3.98 -9.46 -11.68
CA THR A 36 -3.50 -10.01 -12.95
C THR A 36 -4.65 -10.39 -13.87
N ALA A 37 -5.66 -11.10 -13.36
CA ALA A 37 -6.85 -11.45 -14.13
C ALA A 37 -7.64 -10.21 -14.56
N ALA A 38 -7.81 -9.23 -13.67
CA ALA A 38 -8.52 -7.99 -13.97
C ALA A 38 -7.82 -7.15 -15.06
N ARG A 39 -6.49 -7.00 -14.95
CA ARG A 39 -5.67 -6.32 -15.95
C ARG A 39 -5.77 -7.02 -17.31
N THR A 40 -5.71 -8.35 -17.33
CA THR A 40 -5.86 -9.16 -18.55
C THR A 40 -7.23 -8.95 -19.20
N ALA A 41 -8.29 -8.78 -18.40
CA ALA A 41 -9.63 -8.47 -18.87
C ALA A 41 -9.84 -6.99 -19.27
N GLY A 42 -8.78 -6.17 -19.32
CA GLY A 42 -8.85 -4.75 -19.69
C GLY A 42 -9.42 -3.83 -18.61
N THR A 43 -9.46 -4.29 -17.35
CA THR A 43 -9.85 -3.45 -16.21
C THR A 43 -8.69 -2.52 -15.84
N ALA A 44 -8.97 -1.23 -15.65
CA ALA A 44 -7.97 -0.28 -15.20
C ALA A 44 -7.57 -0.59 -13.75
N LEU A 45 -6.28 -0.59 -13.44
CA LEU A 45 -5.78 -0.67 -12.07
C LEU A 45 -5.25 0.71 -11.67
N VAL A 46 -5.71 1.22 -10.53
CA VAL A 46 -5.28 2.50 -9.97
C VAL A 46 -4.75 2.23 -8.58
N PHE A 47 -3.52 2.67 -8.30
CA PHE A 47 -2.89 2.48 -7.00
C PHE A 47 -2.87 3.82 -6.28
N THR A 48 -3.36 3.84 -5.04
CA THR A 48 -3.03 4.92 -4.11
C THR A 48 -1.82 4.50 -3.30
N MET A 49 -1.09 5.51 -2.83
CA MET A 49 0.04 5.31 -1.95
C MET A 49 -0.10 6.34 -0.85
N ASP A 50 -0.07 5.88 0.38
CA ASP A 50 0.22 6.76 1.48
C ASP A 50 1.65 7.26 1.35
N THR A 51 1.86 8.53 1.63
CA THR A 51 3.17 9.15 1.39
C THR A 51 3.45 10.23 2.41
N HIS A 52 4.39 9.93 3.29
CA HIS A 52 4.83 10.84 4.33
C HIS A 52 6.20 11.45 4.03
N GLY A 53 6.44 12.62 4.59
CA GLY A 53 7.74 13.29 4.62
C GLY A 53 8.55 12.90 5.84
N THR A 54 9.82 13.31 5.89
CA THR A 54 10.69 13.09 7.07
C THR A 54 10.19 13.81 8.32
N ASP A 55 9.27 14.75 8.16
CA ASP A 55 8.58 15.50 9.20
C ASP A 55 7.32 14.79 9.72
N TYR A 56 7.06 13.53 9.34
CA TYR A 56 5.88 12.76 9.74
C TYR A 56 5.52 12.90 11.23
N LEU A 57 6.48 12.78 12.14
CA LEU A 57 6.25 12.85 13.59
C LEU A 57 5.82 14.24 14.09
N ALA A 58 5.94 15.28 13.27
CA ALA A 58 5.44 16.64 13.56
C ALA A 58 4.07 16.92 12.94
N THR A 59 3.49 15.95 12.22
CA THR A 59 2.13 16.05 11.66
C THR A 59 1.09 15.62 12.70
N GLN A 60 -0.18 15.99 12.48
CA GLN A 60 -1.28 15.53 13.34
C GLN A 60 -1.32 13.99 13.41
N GLU A 61 -1.14 13.30 12.29
CA GLU A 61 -1.13 11.84 12.27
C GLU A 61 0.03 11.28 13.08
N GLY A 62 1.24 11.82 12.90
CA GLY A 62 2.42 11.40 13.66
C GLY A 62 2.28 11.61 15.18
N GLU A 63 1.51 12.59 15.62
CA GLU A 63 1.19 12.77 17.05
C GLU A 63 0.25 11.66 17.58
N HIS A 64 -0.68 11.17 16.78
CA HIS A 64 -1.66 10.16 17.18
C HIS A 64 -1.21 8.72 16.87
N LEU A 65 -0.34 8.55 15.88
CA LEU A 65 0.30 7.31 15.44
C LEU A 65 1.81 7.57 15.32
N PRO A 66 2.57 7.56 16.43
CA PRO A 66 3.99 7.90 16.44
C PRO A 66 4.89 6.77 15.91
N VAL A 67 4.52 6.20 14.76
CA VAL A 67 5.23 5.15 14.03
C VAL A 67 5.50 5.66 12.62
N PRO A 68 6.73 6.09 12.31
CA PRO A 68 7.09 6.48 10.95
C PRO A 68 6.90 5.31 9.99
N HIS A 69 6.15 5.55 8.92
CA HIS A 69 5.84 4.57 7.89
C HIS A 69 5.69 5.31 6.55
N CYS A 70 5.72 4.59 5.43
CA CYS A 70 5.45 5.12 4.09
C CYS A 70 6.22 6.42 3.76
N ILE A 71 7.42 6.58 4.34
CA ILE A 71 8.26 7.77 4.13
C ILE A 71 8.81 7.72 2.71
N ARG A 72 8.55 8.76 1.92
CA ARG A 72 8.91 8.82 0.51
C ARG A 72 10.37 8.42 0.28
N GLY A 73 10.58 7.45 -0.60
CA GLY A 73 11.92 6.99 -1.00
C GLY A 73 12.53 5.92 -0.10
N THR A 74 11.85 5.51 0.97
CA THR A 74 12.25 4.34 1.77
C THR A 74 11.74 3.02 1.15
N ALA A 75 12.28 1.89 1.59
CA ALA A 75 11.80 0.57 1.18
C ALA A 75 10.34 0.34 1.60
N GLY A 76 9.95 0.81 2.79
CA GLY A 76 8.59 0.71 3.31
C GLY A 76 7.53 1.42 2.45
N TRP A 77 7.93 2.50 1.77
CA TRP A 77 7.06 3.27 0.88
C TRP A 77 6.79 2.60 -0.48
N ALA A 78 7.63 1.67 -0.93
CA ALA A 78 7.42 1.01 -2.22
C ALA A 78 6.18 0.11 -2.21
N ILE A 79 5.53 -0.05 -3.37
CA ILE A 79 4.46 -1.03 -3.56
C ILE A 79 5.03 -2.44 -3.35
N VAL A 80 4.30 -3.27 -2.61
CA VAL A 80 4.67 -4.66 -2.36
C VAL A 80 4.66 -5.47 -3.65
N GLU A 81 5.62 -6.40 -3.78
CA GLU A 81 5.76 -7.29 -4.95
C GLU A 81 4.84 -8.51 -4.89
#